data_AF-A0A6I9U349-F1
#
_entry.id   AF-A0A6I9U349-F1
#
_cell.length_a   1.000
_cell.length_b   1.000
_cell.length_c   1.000
_cell.angle_alpha   90.00
_cell.angle_beta   90.00
_cell.angle_gamma   90.00
#
_symmetry.space_group_name_H-M   'P 1'
#
loop_
_entity.id
_entity.type
_entity.pdbx_description
1 polymer ?
#
loop_
_entity_poly.entity_id
_entity_poly.type
_entity_poly.pdbx_seq_one_letter_code
_entity_poly.pdbx_strand_id
1 'polypeptide(L)'
;MMGSFGSLKQAIFDKEARKQQYQDHIRGLNAYDRHKKFLNDYVGYYGKDKSAQETLPVKTDQDTLREGYRFIRTDEDDMNPSWEQRLVKRYYDKLFKEYCIADMSQYKTGKIGLRWRTEKEVISGKGQFVCGNKHCNEKDDLSSYEVNFSYFEAGEHKQALVKLVACERCAAKLYYKKQKEKEQLKRKENEKHQRKRDRSQSEDDADVDYGRSKERRKGDKASTSATDHNKTDDNNDNFDEFLEGMFP
;
A
#
# COMPACT_ATOMS: atom_id res chain seq x y z
N MET A 1 -15.81 -78.40 -12.60
CA MET A 1 -16.79 -77.43 -12.06
C MET A 1 -17.64 -78.11 -10.99
N MET A 2 -17.34 -77.94 -9.70
CA MET A 2 -18.29 -78.22 -8.61
C MET A 2 -17.90 -77.40 -7.38
N GLY A 3 -18.38 -76.14 -7.31
CA GLY A 3 -18.38 -75.41 -6.04
C GLY A 3 -19.40 -76.08 -5.12
N SER A 4 -18.92 -76.77 -4.08
CA SER A 4 -19.74 -77.59 -3.19
C SER A 4 -20.86 -76.76 -2.55
N PHE A 5 -22.11 -77.22 -2.69
CA PHE A 5 -23.30 -76.64 -2.06
C PHE A 5 -23.16 -76.44 -0.54
N GLY A 6 -22.24 -77.15 0.12
CA GLY A 6 -21.90 -76.95 1.54
C GLY A 6 -21.25 -75.59 1.82
N SER A 7 -20.38 -75.10 0.93
CA SER A 7 -19.75 -73.79 1.07
C SER A 7 -20.76 -72.66 0.87
N LEU A 8 -21.72 -72.84 -0.04
CA LEU A 8 -22.81 -71.89 -0.25
C LEU A 8 -23.75 -71.82 0.96
N LYS A 9 -24.10 -72.98 1.54
CA LYS A 9 -24.91 -73.04 2.77
C LYS A 9 -24.20 -72.38 3.95
N GLN A 10 -22.91 -72.66 4.15
CA GLN A 10 -22.09 -72.03 5.19
C GLN A 10 -22.08 -70.50 5.04
N ALA A 11 -21.86 -69.99 3.81
CA ALA A 11 -21.87 -68.56 3.54
C ALA A 11 -23.25 -67.90 3.79
N ILE A 12 -24.35 -68.62 3.55
CA ILE A 12 -25.71 -68.16 3.87
C ILE A 12 -25.91 -68.10 5.39
N PHE A 13 -25.54 -69.16 6.12
CA PHE A 13 -25.61 -69.18 7.59
C PHE A 13 -24.76 -68.08 8.24
N ASP A 14 -23.52 -67.88 7.77
CA ASP A 14 -22.63 -66.83 8.27
C ASP A 14 -23.17 -65.42 7.97
N LYS A 15 -23.94 -65.26 6.88
CA LYS A 15 -24.61 -64.00 6.55
C LYS A 15 -25.82 -63.75 7.44
N GLU A 16 -26.60 -64.79 7.77
CA GLU A 16 -27.72 -64.71 8.70
C GLU A 16 -27.26 -64.43 10.14
N ALA A 17 -26.21 -65.12 10.59
CA ALA A 17 -25.62 -64.90 11.91
C ALA A 17 -25.12 -63.46 12.07
N ARG A 18 -24.43 -62.89 11.07
CA ARG A 18 -24.00 -61.49 11.07
C ARG A 18 -25.17 -60.50 11.10
N LYS A 19 -26.28 -60.80 10.41
CA LYS A 19 -27.49 -59.97 10.47
C LYS A 19 -28.11 -59.98 11.87
N GLN A 20 -28.20 -61.16 12.50
CA GLN A 20 -28.73 -61.30 13.86
C GLN A 20 -27.86 -60.54 14.86
N GLN A 21 -26.53 -60.73 14.81
CA GLN A 21 -25.58 -59.99 15.65
C GLN A 21 -25.69 -58.47 15.48
N TYR A 22 -25.88 -57.99 14.25
CA TYR A 22 -26.05 -56.56 13.99
C TYR A 22 -27.38 -56.02 14.56
N GLN A 23 -28.47 -56.78 14.44
CA GLN A 23 -29.77 -56.41 15.00
C GLN A 23 -29.74 -56.35 16.54
N ASP A 24 -29.14 -57.34 17.18
CA ASP A 24 -29.05 -57.38 18.64
C ASP A 24 -28.15 -56.25 19.18
N HIS A 25 -27.07 -55.95 18.46
CA HIS A 25 -26.21 -54.82 18.78
C HIS A 25 -26.93 -53.47 18.61
N ILE A 26 -27.83 -53.31 17.62
CA ILE A 26 -28.66 -52.09 17.50
C ILE A 26 -29.69 -52.01 18.62
N ARG A 27 -30.35 -53.12 18.97
CA ARG A 27 -31.38 -53.14 20.03
C ARG A 27 -30.81 -52.79 21.41
N GLY A 28 -29.54 -53.15 21.66
CA GLY A 28 -28.84 -52.83 22.91
C GLY A 28 -28.31 -51.40 23.04
N LEU A 29 -28.38 -50.57 21.99
CA LEU A 29 -27.87 -49.19 22.00
C LEU A 29 -28.94 -48.17 22.39
N ASN A 30 -28.51 -47.09 23.04
CA ASN A 30 -29.36 -45.94 23.36
C ASN A 30 -29.87 -45.26 22.08
N ALA A 31 -31.00 -44.55 22.15
CA ALA A 31 -31.63 -43.88 21.00
C ALA A 31 -30.65 -42.95 20.24
N TYR A 32 -29.83 -42.20 20.96
CA TYR A 32 -28.80 -41.33 20.39
C TYR A 32 -27.69 -42.13 19.68
N ASP A 33 -27.20 -43.19 20.30
CA ASP A 33 -26.12 -44.02 19.75
C ASP A 33 -26.57 -44.80 18.51
N ARG A 34 -27.83 -45.26 18.51
CA ARG A 34 -28.46 -45.85 17.31
C ARG A 34 -28.52 -44.84 16.17
N HIS A 35 -28.95 -43.62 16.45
CA HIS A 35 -29.02 -42.57 15.44
C HIS A 35 -27.65 -42.25 14.85
N LYS A 36 -26.61 -42.08 15.68
CA LYS A 36 -25.24 -41.84 15.24
C LYS A 36 -24.70 -42.98 14.37
N LYS A 37 -24.98 -44.23 14.76
CA LYS A 37 -24.59 -45.41 13.98
C LYS A 37 -25.28 -45.44 12.62
N PHE A 38 -26.59 -45.17 12.56
CA PHE A 38 -27.32 -45.14 11.28
C PHE A 38 -26.86 -44.02 10.36
N LEU A 39 -26.53 -42.85 10.89
CA LEU A 39 -25.93 -41.77 10.10
C LEU A 39 -24.58 -42.20 9.52
N ASN A 40 -23.71 -42.82 10.32
CA ASN A 40 -22.41 -43.30 9.87
C ASN A 40 -22.52 -44.41 8.81
N ASP A 41 -23.42 -45.38 9.01
CA ASP A 41 -23.67 -46.46 8.06
C ASP A 41 -24.25 -45.92 6.74
N TYR A 42 -25.15 -44.93 6.81
CA TYR A 42 -25.70 -44.25 5.64
C TYR A 42 -24.61 -43.49 4.86
N VAL A 43 -23.75 -42.73 5.56
CA VAL A 43 -22.62 -42.02 4.94
C VAL A 43 -21.59 -43.01 4.38
N GLY A 44 -21.34 -44.15 5.02
CA GLY A 44 -20.40 -45.16 4.53
C GLY A 44 -20.90 -45.96 3.33
N TYR A 45 -22.22 -46.21 3.25
CA TYR A 45 -22.83 -47.00 2.17
C TYR A 45 -23.16 -46.15 0.94
N TYR A 46 -23.75 -44.96 1.14
CA TYR A 46 -24.16 -44.06 0.05
C TYR A 46 -23.21 -42.89 -0.19
N GLY A 47 -22.31 -42.58 0.75
CA GLY A 47 -21.36 -41.47 0.63
C GLY A 47 -20.06 -41.83 -0.11
N LYS A 48 -19.94 -43.05 -0.67
CA LYS A 48 -18.79 -43.44 -1.51
C LYS A 48 -18.70 -42.67 -2.83
N ASP A 49 -19.80 -42.08 -3.29
CA ASP A 49 -19.86 -41.18 -4.45
C ASP A 49 -19.79 -39.70 -4.06
N LYS A 50 -19.25 -39.37 -2.89
CA LYS A 50 -18.66 -38.03 -2.73
C LYS A 50 -17.31 -38.06 -3.44
N SER A 51 -17.35 -37.87 -4.76
CA SER A 51 -16.23 -37.28 -5.50
C SER A 51 -15.56 -36.29 -4.56
N ALA A 52 -14.27 -36.50 -4.27
CA ALA A 52 -13.47 -35.67 -3.39
C ALA A 52 -14.04 -34.26 -3.43
N GLN A 53 -14.75 -33.89 -2.36
CA GLN A 53 -15.52 -32.66 -2.34
C GLN A 53 -14.44 -31.59 -2.41
N GLU A 54 -14.13 -31.15 -3.63
CA GLU A 54 -13.12 -30.16 -3.86
C GLU A 54 -13.59 -29.00 -3.01
N THR A 55 -12.88 -28.75 -1.92
CA THR A 55 -13.02 -27.50 -1.21
C THR A 55 -12.46 -26.48 -2.18
N LEU A 56 -13.28 -26.11 -3.17
CA LEU A 56 -13.05 -24.94 -3.98
C LEU A 56 -12.72 -23.84 -2.98
N PRO A 57 -11.65 -23.06 -3.20
CA PRO A 57 -11.30 -21.99 -2.29
C PRO A 57 -12.53 -21.09 -2.14
N VAL A 58 -13.23 -21.24 -1.02
CA VAL A 58 -14.44 -20.49 -0.74
C VAL A 58 -13.95 -19.08 -0.49
N LYS A 59 -14.16 -18.19 -1.46
CA LYS A 59 -13.91 -16.78 -1.27
C LYS A 59 -14.83 -16.30 -0.15
N THR A 60 -14.24 -15.86 0.96
CA THR A 60 -15.00 -15.25 2.04
C THR A 60 -15.36 -13.83 1.64
N ASP A 61 -16.49 -13.31 2.13
CA ASP A 61 -16.87 -11.90 1.97
C ASP A 61 -15.73 -10.94 2.36
N GLN A 62 -14.93 -11.31 3.37
CA GLN A 62 -13.76 -10.55 3.79
C GLN A 62 -12.64 -10.54 2.74
N ASP A 63 -12.44 -11.64 2.02
CA ASP A 63 -11.43 -11.76 0.97
C ASP A 63 -11.87 -10.95 -0.26
N THR A 64 -13.15 -11.03 -0.62
CA THR A 64 -13.76 -10.19 -1.66
C THR A 64 -13.59 -8.69 -1.34
N LEU A 65 -13.83 -8.29 -0.10
CA LEU A 65 -13.61 -6.90 0.33
C LEU A 65 -12.14 -6.50 0.25
N ARG A 66 -11.21 -7.40 0.59
CA ARG A 66 -9.78 -7.13 0.54
C ARG A 66 -9.28 -6.97 -0.90
N GLU A 67 -9.77 -7.80 -1.81
CA GLU A 67 -9.44 -7.76 -3.24
C GLU A 67 -10.01 -6.52 -3.92
N GLY A 68 -11.25 -6.15 -3.60
CA GLY A 68 -11.96 -5.06 -4.26
C GLY A 68 -11.79 -3.68 -3.60
N TYR A 69 -11.24 -3.60 -2.39
CA TYR A 69 -11.10 -2.32 -1.69
C TYR A 69 -10.18 -1.37 -2.46
N ARG A 70 -10.72 -0.18 -2.77
CA ARG A 70 -9.97 0.95 -3.30
C ARG A 70 -9.99 2.11 -2.32
N PHE A 71 -8.86 2.80 -2.17
CA PHE A 71 -8.75 3.92 -1.24
C PHE A 71 -9.67 5.08 -1.64
N ILE A 72 -9.71 5.40 -2.93
CA ILE A 72 -10.68 6.30 -3.56
C ILE A 72 -11.32 5.54 -4.70
N ARG A 73 -12.65 5.48 -4.69
CA ARG A 73 -13.44 4.80 -5.72
C ARG A 73 -13.89 5.84 -6.74
N THR A 74 -13.65 5.59 -8.01
CA THR A 74 -14.09 6.46 -9.11
C THR A 74 -15.32 5.86 -9.78
N ASP A 75 -16.06 6.67 -10.55
CA ASP A 75 -17.32 6.24 -11.17
C ASP A 75 -17.10 5.13 -12.23
N GLU A 76 -15.89 5.01 -12.78
CA GLU A 76 -15.52 3.91 -13.70
C GLU A 76 -15.56 2.54 -13.01
N ASP A 77 -15.26 2.47 -11.71
CA ASP A 77 -15.30 1.23 -10.93
C ASP A 77 -16.71 0.77 -10.57
N ASP A 78 -17.72 1.59 -10.87
CA ASP A 78 -19.13 1.30 -10.64
C ASP A 78 -19.86 0.82 -11.91
N MET A 79 -19.16 0.77 -13.05
CA MET A 79 -19.78 0.45 -14.36
C MET A 79 -20.23 -1.01 -14.51
N ASN A 80 -19.61 -1.98 -13.81
CA ASN A 80 -19.88 -3.41 -13.98
C ASN A 80 -20.21 -4.12 -12.66
N PRO A 81 -21.43 -3.98 -12.10
CA PRO A 81 -21.75 -4.36 -10.73
C PRO A 81 -21.87 -5.88 -10.55
N SER A 82 -20.73 -6.57 -10.54
CA SER A 82 -20.61 -7.87 -9.89
C SER A 82 -21.10 -7.75 -8.45
N TRP A 83 -21.69 -8.81 -7.91
CA TRP A 83 -22.13 -8.84 -6.51
C TRP A 83 -21.01 -8.41 -5.55
N GLU A 84 -19.77 -8.81 -5.85
CA GLU A 84 -18.56 -8.45 -5.11
C GLU A 84 -18.33 -6.94 -5.05
N GLN A 85 -18.47 -6.25 -6.19
CA GLN A 85 -18.31 -4.80 -6.27
C GLN A 85 -19.45 -4.07 -5.57
N ARG A 86 -20.67 -4.61 -5.58
CA ARG A 86 -21.81 -4.06 -4.82
C ARG A 86 -21.59 -4.15 -3.31
N LEU A 87 -20.98 -5.24 -2.84
CA LEU A 87 -20.60 -5.41 -1.44
C LEU A 87 -19.53 -4.38 -1.03
N VAL A 88 -18.48 -4.24 -1.83
CA VAL A 88 -17.42 -3.24 -1.63
C VAL A 88 -17.98 -1.83 -1.63
N LYS A 89 -18.89 -1.50 -2.56
CA LYS A 89 -19.55 -0.19 -2.62
C LYS A 89 -20.25 0.16 -1.33
N ARG A 90 -21.12 -0.75 -0.84
CA ARG A 90 -21.85 -0.55 0.42
C ARG A 90 -20.91 -0.33 1.59
N TYR A 91 -19.79 -1.06 1.62
CA TYR A 91 -18.76 -0.84 2.63
C TYR A 91 -18.12 0.54 2.50
N TYR A 92 -17.72 0.94 1.29
CA TYR A 92 -17.11 2.24 1.01
C TYR A 92 -18.02 3.43 1.39
N ASP A 93 -19.33 3.32 1.14
CA ASP A 93 -20.31 4.34 1.50
C ASP A 93 -20.48 4.47 3.02
N LYS A 94 -20.31 3.37 3.76
CA LYS A 94 -20.31 3.37 5.24
C LYS A 94 -19.06 4.04 5.83
N LEU A 95 -17.97 4.18 5.07
CA LEU A 95 -16.74 4.82 5.56
C LEU A 95 -16.91 6.35 5.68
N PHE A 96 -16.51 6.87 6.85
CA PHE A 96 -16.36 8.30 7.09
C PHE A 96 -15.02 8.81 6.51
N LYS A 97 -15.11 9.61 5.44
CA LYS A 97 -13.97 10.01 4.60
C LYS A 97 -13.52 11.48 4.79
N GLU A 98 -14.00 12.15 5.82
CA GLU A 98 -13.64 13.56 6.07
C GLU A 98 -12.21 13.73 6.59
N TYR A 99 -11.80 12.85 7.51
CA TYR A 99 -10.49 12.92 8.17
C TYR A 99 -9.81 11.55 8.15
N CYS A 100 -8.51 11.54 7.85
CA CYS A 100 -7.66 10.36 7.86
C CYS A 100 -6.93 10.20 9.20
N ILE A 101 -6.53 8.95 9.49
CA ILE A 101 -5.56 8.62 10.53
C ILE A 101 -4.21 8.35 9.87
N ALA A 102 -3.14 8.88 10.47
CA ALA A 102 -1.78 8.58 10.09
C ALA A 102 -1.12 7.60 11.06
N ASP A 103 -0.33 6.69 10.51
CA ASP A 103 0.72 5.98 11.22
C ASP A 103 2.05 6.64 10.90
N MET A 104 2.57 7.38 11.88
CA MET A 104 3.83 8.11 11.76
C MET A 104 5.02 7.31 12.33
N SER A 105 4.87 6.01 12.61
CA SER A 105 5.94 5.22 13.26
C SER A 105 7.26 5.22 12.48
N GLN A 106 7.18 5.29 11.14
CA GLN A 106 8.32 5.29 10.23
C GLN A 106 8.65 6.69 9.66
N TYR A 107 8.26 7.77 10.36
CA TYR A 107 8.49 9.14 9.87
C TYR A 107 9.96 9.46 9.55
N LYS A 108 10.91 8.82 10.25
CA LYS A 108 12.36 9.01 10.01
C LYS A 108 12.81 8.53 8.63
N THR A 109 12.15 7.50 8.08
CA THR A 109 12.40 7.03 6.71
C THR A 109 11.57 7.79 5.67
N GLY A 110 10.76 8.76 6.11
CA GLY A 110 9.85 9.53 5.26
C GLY A 110 8.60 8.75 4.83
N LYS A 111 8.36 7.57 5.42
CA LYS A 111 7.17 6.76 5.14
C LYS A 111 6.11 7.04 6.18
N ILE A 112 4.94 7.47 5.72
CA ILE A 112 3.76 7.71 6.56
C ILE A 112 2.63 6.88 5.97
N GLY A 113 2.02 6.04 6.80
CA GLY A 113 0.83 5.28 6.40
C GLY A 113 -0.42 6.10 6.66
N LEU A 114 -1.35 6.16 5.71
CA LEU A 114 -2.63 6.82 5.89
C LEU A 114 -3.77 5.80 5.72
N ARG A 115 -4.82 5.96 6.51
CA ARG A 115 -6.05 5.17 6.36
C ARG A 115 -7.28 5.95 6.80
N TRP A 116 -8.43 5.54 6.29
CA TRP A 116 -9.72 6.02 6.78
C TRP A 116 -9.99 5.56 8.22
N ARG A 117 -10.85 6.31 8.91
CA ARG A 117 -11.23 6.04 10.30
C ARG A 117 -12.20 4.87 10.38
N THR A 118 -12.08 4.10 11.44
CA THR A 118 -13.07 3.07 11.79
C THR A 118 -14.22 3.67 12.61
N GLU A 119 -15.37 2.99 12.64
CA GLU A 119 -16.55 3.42 13.40
C GLU A 119 -16.21 3.73 14.87
N LYS A 120 -15.41 2.87 15.52
CA LYS A 120 -14.95 3.07 16.91
C LYS A 120 -14.10 4.33 17.09
N GLU A 121 -13.31 4.68 16.07
CA GLU A 121 -12.44 5.87 16.10
C GLU A 121 -13.22 7.16 15.86
N VAL A 122 -14.25 7.09 15.00
CA VAL A 122 -15.17 8.21 14.79
C VAL A 122 -15.95 8.50 16.07
N ILE A 123 -16.49 7.47 16.72
CA ILE A 123 -17.22 7.62 18.00
C ILE A 123 -16.31 8.18 19.10
N SER A 124 -15.04 7.76 19.14
CA SER A 124 -14.07 8.29 20.11
C SER A 124 -13.49 9.67 19.74
N GLY A 125 -13.83 10.22 18.57
CA GLY A 125 -13.37 11.53 18.11
C GLY A 125 -11.91 11.56 17.65
N LYS A 126 -11.28 10.41 17.38
CA LYS A 126 -9.90 10.35 16.86
C LYS A 126 -9.80 10.98 15.48
N GLY A 127 -8.78 11.81 15.28
CA GLY A 127 -8.57 12.57 14.04
C GLY A 127 -9.48 13.79 13.88
N GLN A 128 -10.27 14.16 14.89
CA GLN A 128 -11.07 15.39 14.92
C GLN A 128 -10.86 16.17 16.23
N PHE A 129 -11.15 15.52 17.37
CA PHE A 129 -10.95 16.07 18.73
C PHE A 129 -9.73 15.49 19.45
N VAL A 130 -9.09 14.49 18.84
CA VAL A 130 -7.87 13.84 19.32
C VAL A 130 -6.92 13.73 18.14
N CYS A 131 -5.62 13.80 18.39
CA CYS A 131 -4.59 13.69 17.36
C CYS A 131 -4.82 12.46 16.46
N GLY A 132 -4.73 12.66 15.15
CA GLY A 132 -4.93 11.64 14.13
C GLY A 132 -3.76 10.66 13.98
N ASN A 133 -2.73 10.75 14.82
CA ASN A 133 -1.66 9.74 14.85
C ASN A 133 -2.12 8.52 15.65
N LYS A 134 -2.01 7.31 15.06
CA LYS A 134 -2.41 6.03 15.69
C LYS A 134 -1.83 5.84 17.09
N HIS A 135 -0.60 6.28 17.31
CA HIS A 135 0.15 6.12 18.57
C HIS A 135 0.14 7.37 19.46
N CYS A 136 -0.71 8.36 19.18
CA CYS A 136 -0.84 9.58 19.98
C CYS A 136 -2.29 9.72 20.47
N ASN A 137 -2.46 10.20 21.70
CA ASN A 137 -3.77 10.50 22.28
C ASN A 137 -3.84 11.94 22.83
N GLU A 138 -2.96 12.84 22.38
CA GLU A 138 -3.01 14.25 22.74
C GLU A 138 -4.27 14.91 22.17
N LYS A 139 -4.88 15.78 22.96
CA LYS A 139 -6.09 16.55 22.63
C LYS A 139 -5.82 18.05 22.49
N ASP A 140 -4.66 18.50 22.95
CA ASP A 140 -4.28 19.91 22.96
C ASP A 140 -3.62 20.29 21.62
N ASP A 141 -3.83 21.55 21.21
CA ASP A 141 -3.23 22.18 20.02
C ASP A 141 -3.34 21.37 18.71
N LEU A 142 -4.57 20.97 18.40
CA LEU A 142 -4.92 20.24 17.18
C LEU A 142 -5.05 21.19 16.00
N SER A 143 -4.29 20.93 14.94
CA SER A 143 -4.38 21.66 13.68
C SER A 143 -4.77 20.72 12.54
N SER A 144 -5.61 21.22 11.62
CA SER A 144 -5.96 20.51 10.39
C SER A 144 -4.91 20.75 9.31
N TYR A 145 -4.35 19.68 8.78
CA TYR A 145 -3.37 19.67 7.70
C TYR A 145 -3.96 18.98 6.48
N GLU A 146 -3.72 19.57 5.31
CA GLU A 146 -3.99 18.93 4.03
C GLU A 146 -2.69 18.27 3.56
N VAL A 147 -2.73 16.95 3.44
CA VAL A 147 -1.57 16.13 3.11
C VAL A 147 -1.79 15.54 1.73
N ASN A 148 -0.81 15.73 0.83
CA ASN A 148 -0.81 15.04 -0.45
C ASN A 148 -0.43 13.57 -0.22
N PHE A 149 -1.41 12.67 -0.38
CA PHE A 149 -1.22 11.24 -0.27
C PHE A 149 -0.97 10.64 -1.65
N SER A 150 0.26 10.18 -1.84
CA SER A 150 0.70 9.47 -3.02
C SER A 150 0.71 7.98 -2.72
N TYR A 151 -0.03 7.18 -3.48
CA TYR A 151 -0.16 5.74 -3.25
C TYR A 151 -0.19 4.97 -4.57
N PHE A 152 0.19 3.70 -4.49
CA PHE A 152 0.18 2.80 -5.62
C PHE A 152 -0.96 1.80 -5.46
N GLU A 153 -1.86 1.74 -6.44
CA GLU A 153 -3.05 0.89 -6.41
C GLU A 153 -3.31 0.36 -7.82
N ALA A 154 -3.54 -0.95 -7.95
CA ALA A 154 -3.83 -1.61 -9.22
C ALA A 154 -2.82 -1.37 -10.36
N GLY A 155 -1.53 -1.16 -10.04
CA GLY A 155 -0.50 -0.91 -11.04
C GLY A 155 -0.29 0.56 -11.40
N GLU A 156 -1.13 1.45 -10.86
CA GLU A 156 -1.10 2.87 -11.15
C GLU A 156 -0.72 3.69 -9.92
N HIS A 157 -0.04 4.81 -10.17
CA HIS A 157 0.32 5.75 -9.14
C HIS A 157 -0.74 6.85 -9.04
N LYS A 158 -1.47 6.86 -7.93
CA LYS A 158 -2.55 7.81 -7.65
C LYS A 158 -2.12 8.83 -6.61
N GLN A 159 -2.67 10.03 -6.71
CA GLN A 159 -2.46 11.10 -5.75
C GLN A 159 -3.80 11.66 -5.29
N ALA A 160 -3.90 11.95 -3.99
CA ALA A 160 -5.10 12.52 -3.42
C ALA A 160 -4.78 13.45 -2.25
N LEU A 161 -5.46 14.59 -2.20
CA LEU A 161 -5.37 15.49 -1.07
C LEU A 161 -6.30 15.00 0.03
N VAL A 162 -5.75 14.63 1.18
CA VAL A 162 -6.53 14.16 2.34
C VAL A 162 -6.35 15.09 3.52
N LYS A 163 -7.43 15.25 4.30
CA LYS A 163 -7.41 16.06 5.52
C LYS A 163 -7.01 15.21 6.71
N LEU A 164 -6.11 15.73 7.53
CA LEU A 164 -5.60 15.08 8.73
C LEU A 164 -5.48 16.09 9.86
N VAL A 165 -5.98 15.74 11.05
CA VAL A 165 -5.80 16.57 12.25
C VAL A 165 -4.64 16.00 13.07
N ALA A 166 -3.67 16.84 13.43
CA ALA A 166 -2.52 16.44 14.25
C ALA A 166 -2.17 17.53 15.28
N CYS A 167 -1.61 17.11 16.41
CA CYS A 167 -0.96 18.01 17.36
C CYS A 167 0.36 18.54 16.80
N GLU A 168 0.88 19.62 17.37
CA GLU A 168 2.14 20.25 16.96
C GLU A 168 3.32 19.26 16.85
N ARG A 169 3.44 18.35 17.83
CA ARG A 169 4.48 17.30 17.85
C ARG A 169 4.37 16.34 16.67
N CYS A 170 3.16 15.98 16.29
CA CYS A 170 2.92 15.07 15.17
C CYS A 170 2.99 15.82 13.83
N ALA A 171 2.62 17.10 13.79
CA ALA A 171 2.83 17.96 12.63
C ALA A 171 4.31 18.08 12.27
N ALA A 172 5.19 18.23 13.27
CA ALA A 172 6.64 18.23 13.04
C ALA A 172 7.12 16.91 12.39
N LYS A 173 6.52 15.77 12.74
CA LYS A 173 6.84 14.46 12.13
C LYS A 173 6.38 14.37 10.68
N LEU A 174 5.25 14.97 10.33
CA LEU A 174 4.76 15.03 8.94
C LEU A 174 5.77 15.75 8.03
N TYR A 175 6.33 16.86 8.50
CA TYR A 175 7.27 17.68 7.72
C TYR A 175 8.74 17.32 7.92
N TYR A 176 9.05 16.29 8.71
CA TYR A 176 10.41 15.92 9.08
C TYR A 176 11.36 15.78 7.88
N LYS A 177 10.91 15.06 6.82
CA LYS A 177 11.72 14.85 5.61
C LYS A 177 12.01 16.17 4.88
N LYS A 178 10.97 16.99 4.67
CA LYS A 178 11.08 18.29 3.97
C LYS A 178 11.98 19.26 4.74
N GLN A 179 11.89 19.27 6.07
CA GLN A 179 12.77 20.08 6.93
C GLN A 179 14.23 19.62 6.80
N LYS A 180 14.48 18.32 6.85
CA LYS A 180 15.83 17.75 6.73
C LYS A 180 16.47 18.02 5.36
N GLU A 181 15.69 17.92 4.27
CA GLU A 181 16.15 18.28 2.93
C GLU A 181 16.50 19.77 2.81
N LYS A 182 15.67 20.65 3.38
CA LYS A 182 15.92 22.10 3.41
C LYS A 182 17.19 22.44 4.20
N GLU A 183 17.42 21.77 5.32
CA GLU A 183 18.64 21.94 6.13
C GLU A 183 19.89 21.50 5.36
N GLN A 184 19.83 20.36 4.67
CA GLN A 184 20.94 19.89 3.83
C GLN A 184 21.24 20.85 2.67
N LEU A 185 20.22 21.42 2.03
CA LEU A 185 20.40 22.42 0.98
C LEU A 185 21.09 23.68 1.51
N LYS A 186 20.62 24.21 2.65
CA LYS A 186 21.26 25.36 3.31
C LYS A 186 22.72 25.10 3.68
N ARG A 187 23.03 23.89 4.16
CA ARG A 187 24.41 23.50 4.47
C ARG A 187 25.29 23.49 3.22
N LYS A 188 24.81 22.92 2.11
CA LYS A 188 25.53 22.93 0.82
C LYS A 188 25.71 24.35 0.28
N GLU A 189 24.73 25.22 0.45
CA GLU A 189 24.79 26.62 0.05
C GLU A 189 25.82 27.39 0.88
N ASN A 190 25.80 27.25 2.20
CA ASN A 190 26.80 27.85 3.08
C ASN A 190 28.22 27.36 2.78
N GLU A 191 28.42 26.06 2.50
CA GLU A 191 29.70 25.50 2.08
C GLU A 191 30.17 26.10 0.74
N LYS A 192 29.26 26.33 -0.22
CA LYS A 192 29.59 27.03 -1.47
C LYS A 192 29.96 28.50 -1.23
N HIS A 193 29.25 29.19 -0.35
CA HIS A 193 29.55 30.59 0.00
C HIS A 193 30.91 30.72 0.71
N GLN A 194 31.23 29.81 1.63
CA GLN A 194 32.55 29.76 2.28
C GLN A 194 33.67 29.52 1.25
N ARG A 195 33.51 28.53 0.36
CA ARG A 195 34.50 28.28 -0.71
C ARG A 195 34.72 29.47 -1.64
N LYS A 196 33.66 30.23 -1.96
CA LYS A 196 33.78 31.48 -2.75
C LYS A 196 34.55 32.55 -1.98
N ARG A 197 34.29 32.70 -0.68
CA ARG A 197 34.97 33.68 0.18
C ARG A 197 36.46 33.37 0.34
N ASP A 198 36.80 32.09 0.56
CA ASP A 198 38.20 31.66 0.69
C ASP A 198 38.99 31.89 -0.61
N ARG A 199 38.35 31.71 -1.77
CA ARG A 199 38.96 31.95 -3.08
C ARG A 199 39.21 33.43 -3.37
N SER A 200 38.28 34.32 -2.99
CA SER A 200 38.51 35.77 -3.09
C SER A 200 39.61 36.24 -2.13
N GLN A 201 39.71 35.65 -0.94
CA GLN A 201 40.71 36.05 0.05
C GLN A 201 42.14 35.61 -0.34
N SER A 202 42.29 34.56 -1.16
CA SER A 202 43.59 34.15 -1.71
C SER A 202 44.07 34.99 -2.90
N GLU A 203 43.19 35.76 -3.55
CA GLU A 203 43.53 36.59 -4.71
C GLU A 203 43.95 38.02 -4.29
N ASP A 204 43.56 38.48 -3.09
CA ASP A 204 43.88 39.82 -2.56
C ASP A 204 45.24 39.92 -1.85
N ASP A 205 45.94 38.80 -1.58
CA ASP A 205 47.25 38.76 -0.89
C ASP A 205 48.45 38.74 -1.89
N ALA A 206 48.21 39.11 -3.14
CA ALA A 206 49.19 39.19 -4.21
C ALA A 206 49.34 40.61 -4.80
N ASP A 207 49.33 41.65 -3.97
CA ASP A 207 49.79 42.97 -4.40
C ASP A 207 50.45 43.78 -3.26
N VAL A 208 51.76 43.59 -3.10
CA VAL A 208 52.68 44.63 -2.59
C VAL A 208 54.07 44.45 -3.21
N ASP A 209 54.37 45.28 -4.22
CA ASP A 209 55.49 46.25 -4.24
C ASP A 209 56.52 46.26 -5.43
N TYR A 210 56.73 47.49 -5.94
CA TYR A 210 57.70 48.12 -6.89
C TYR A 210 57.93 47.67 -8.36
N GLY A 211 57.27 48.39 -9.29
CA GLY A 211 57.84 49.42 -10.18
C GLY A 211 58.95 49.12 -11.23
N ARG A 212 58.67 49.42 -12.53
CA ARG A 212 59.37 50.45 -13.38
C ARG A 212 59.20 50.27 -14.91
N SER A 213 58.44 51.20 -15.51
CA SER A 213 58.65 51.94 -16.79
C SER A 213 58.88 51.22 -18.14
N LYS A 214 57.98 51.42 -19.11
CA LYS A 214 58.15 52.39 -20.23
C LYS A 214 57.00 52.38 -21.27
N GLU A 215 56.39 53.55 -21.42
CA GLU A 215 56.03 54.28 -22.64
C GLU A 215 55.43 53.62 -23.92
N ARG A 216 54.27 54.18 -24.29
CA ARG A 216 53.82 54.68 -25.62
C ARG A 216 53.22 53.67 -26.63
N ARG A 217 51.93 53.84 -26.98
CA ARG A 217 51.35 54.70 -28.05
C ARG A 217 49.84 54.37 -28.18
N LYS A 218 48.96 55.34 -27.94
CA LYS A 218 48.20 56.13 -28.95
C LYS A 218 47.13 55.32 -29.71
N GLY A 219 45.87 55.66 -29.45
CA GLY A 219 44.75 55.28 -30.31
C GLY A 219 43.36 55.50 -29.71
N ASP A 220 42.98 56.75 -29.43
CA ASP A 220 41.57 57.12 -29.30
C ASP A 220 40.88 56.98 -30.66
N LYS A 221 39.71 56.33 -30.70
CA LYS A 221 38.48 56.92 -31.26
C LYS A 221 37.27 56.03 -31.03
N ALA A 222 36.20 56.70 -30.64
CA ALA A 222 34.92 56.15 -30.24
C ALA A 222 34.03 55.74 -31.44
N SER A 223 32.98 55.03 -31.04
CA SER A 223 31.57 55.14 -31.46
C SER A 223 30.97 54.21 -32.52
N THR A 224 29.76 53.77 -32.15
CA THR A 224 28.63 53.20 -32.93
C THR A 224 28.78 51.73 -33.34
N SER A 225 27.77 50.87 -33.27
CA SER A 225 26.38 50.95 -32.80
C SER A 225 25.85 49.52 -32.64
N ALA A 226 24.68 49.41 -31.99
CA ALA A 226 23.78 48.26 -31.89
C ALA A 226 23.96 47.13 -32.92
N THR A 227 23.78 45.88 -32.48
CA THR A 227 22.63 45.02 -32.83
C THR A 227 22.71 43.69 -32.05
N ASP A 228 21.53 43.20 -31.68
CA ASP A 228 21.19 41.84 -31.22
C ASP A 228 22.06 40.70 -31.75
N HIS A 229 22.35 39.71 -30.90
CA HIS A 229 21.72 38.39 -31.05
C HIS A 229 22.02 37.46 -29.86
N ASN A 230 20.94 36.89 -29.33
CA ASN A 230 20.88 35.75 -28.43
C ASN A 230 21.76 34.59 -28.90
N LYS A 231 22.45 33.94 -27.95
CA LYS A 231 22.78 32.52 -28.07
C LYS A 231 22.64 31.81 -26.72
N THR A 232 21.61 30.98 -26.72
CA THR A 232 21.30 29.81 -25.90
C THR A 232 22.47 28.83 -25.79
N ASP A 233 22.56 28.16 -24.65
CA ASP A 233 23.12 26.81 -24.56
C ASP A 233 22.27 26.01 -23.56
N ASP A 234 21.11 25.57 -24.08
CA ASP A 234 20.33 24.47 -23.52
C ASP A 234 21.03 23.17 -23.93
N ASN A 235 21.69 22.52 -22.98
CA ASN A 235 22.10 21.12 -23.14
C ASN A 235 20.94 20.24 -22.69
N ASN A 236 20.04 19.89 -23.62
CA ASN A 236 19.05 18.84 -23.36
C ASN A 236 18.50 18.23 -24.65
N ASP A 237 19.35 17.62 -25.49
CA ASP A 237 18.90 16.76 -26.59
C ASP A 237 19.84 15.55 -26.72
N ASN A 238 19.66 14.56 -25.85
CA ASN A 238 20.09 13.18 -26.11
C ASN A 238 19.30 12.18 -25.25
N PHE A 239 17.99 12.10 -25.48
CA PHE A 239 17.15 11.05 -24.88
C PHE A 239 16.20 10.37 -25.89
N ASP A 240 15.90 11.01 -27.02
CA ASP A 240 14.97 10.45 -28.03
C ASP A 240 15.64 9.54 -29.08
N GLU A 241 16.96 9.40 -29.09
CA GLU A 241 17.66 8.41 -29.94
C GLU A 241 17.68 7.00 -29.31
N PHE A 242 17.18 6.83 -28.08
CA PHE A 242 17.19 5.55 -27.36
C PHE A 242 15.90 4.71 -27.52
N LEU A 243 14.87 5.20 -28.23
CA LEU A 243 13.56 4.51 -28.33
C LEU A 243 13.12 4.10 -29.73
N GLU A 244 13.83 4.46 -30.80
CA GLU A 244 13.57 3.92 -32.15
C GLU A 244 14.35 2.61 -32.36
N GLY A 245 13.80 1.49 -31.88
CA GLY A 245 14.35 0.17 -32.23
C GLY A 245 13.84 -1.04 -31.45
N MET A 246 12.81 -0.91 -30.60
CA MET A 246 12.45 -1.95 -29.64
C MET A 246 11.09 -2.65 -29.84
N PHE A 247 10.53 -2.62 -31.06
CA PHE A 247 9.39 -3.47 -31.41
C PHE A 247 9.57 -4.09 -32.81
N PRO A 248 9.75 -5.42 -32.90
CA PRO A 248 9.48 -6.22 -34.10
C PRO A 248 7.97 -6.35 -34.37
#